data_AF-A0A0H5QGV1-F1
#
_entry.id   AF-A0A0H5QGV1-F1
#
_cell.length_a   1.000
_cell.length_b   1.000
_cell.length_c   1.000
_cell.angle_alpha   90.00
_cell.angle_beta   90.00
_cell.angle_gamma   90.00
#
_symmetry.space_group_name_H-M   'P 1'
#
loop_
_entity.id
_entity.type
_entity.pdbx_description
1 polymer ?
#
loop_
_entity_poly.entity_id
_entity_poly.type
_entity_poly.pdbx_seq_one_letter_code
_entity_poly.pdbx_strand_id
1 'polypeptide(L)'
;MQTIRSVATLSKFLQARRYISSIYGSVPDAVPSTMLDGRLVFNERKHAYKYSGYPCVSITSYISSLFPRFDANAIIEAYYDRWQQDPNSKYYGLDPEAIKALWSSSGAKAIRLGTLLHGFIEAFFRGKSFDKAGLVGDDVVQQFLKFHDRFGPFSKVTPERKLVHPSLLMAGTVDLIANGSSPNSVTIYDWKRSSKILSSDAQFFGKYCLAPGLEHLPDTSFTKYTLQLNLYK
;
A
#
# COMPACT_ATOMS: atom_id res chain seq x y z
N MET A 1 11.36 45.43 -19.66
CA MET A 1 12.47 46.01 -18.87
C MET A 1 12.23 45.58 -17.42
N GLN A 2 12.95 44.67 -16.77
CA GLN A 2 14.27 44.06 -16.98
C GLN A 2 14.20 42.53 -16.88
N THR A 3 15.10 41.88 -17.63
CA THR A 3 15.51 40.48 -17.49
C THR A 3 16.78 40.45 -16.65
N ILE A 4 16.91 39.55 -15.66
CA ILE A 4 18.20 38.92 -15.31
C ILE A 4 17.96 37.44 -14.99
N ARG A 5 18.56 36.58 -15.83
CA ARG A 5 18.78 35.15 -15.60
C ARG A 5 19.95 34.95 -14.64
N SER A 6 19.96 33.86 -13.88
CA SER A 6 21.22 33.20 -13.52
C SER A 6 21.01 31.70 -13.34
N VAL A 7 21.72 30.96 -14.19
CA VAL A 7 21.87 29.52 -14.22
C VAL A 7 22.73 29.11 -13.02
N ALA A 8 22.19 28.27 -12.13
CA ALA A 8 22.97 27.52 -11.14
C ALA A 8 22.67 26.02 -11.27
N THR A 9 23.08 25.51 -12.44
CA THR A 9 23.70 24.20 -12.71
C THR A 9 23.99 23.34 -11.47
N LEU A 10 23.44 22.12 -11.44
CA LEU A 10 23.99 20.82 -10.98
C LEU A 10 24.89 20.70 -9.71
N SER A 11 25.17 21.76 -8.98
CA SER A 11 26.28 21.81 -8.01
C SER A 11 25.89 21.57 -6.56
N LYS A 12 24.59 21.42 -6.24
CA LYS A 12 24.13 21.07 -4.88
C LYS A 12 23.90 19.56 -4.69
N PHE A 13 24.06 18.77 -5.74
CA PHE A 13 23.78 17.33 -5.74
C PHE A 13 24.86 16.44 -5.09
N LEU A 14 26.04 16.98 -4.72
CA LEU A 14 27.21 16.16 -4.38
C LEU A 14 27.70 16.23 -2.92
N GLN A 15 27.15 17.11 -2.07
CA GLN A 15 27.76 17.36 -0.74
C GLN A 15 27.05 16.68 0.46
N ALA A 16 25.98 15.93 0.25
CA ALA A 16 25.22 15.27 1.34
C ALA A 16 25.63 13.80 1.56
N ARG A 17 26.89 13.45 1.27
CA ARG A 17 27.33 12.05 1.12
C ARG A 17 27.97 11.41 2.37
N ARG A 18 27.94 12.04 3.56
CA ARG A 18 28.87 11.63 4.64
C ARG A 18 28.38 11.44 6.08
N TYR A 19 27.09 11.35 6.37
CA TYR A 19 26.65 10.95 7.72
C TYR A 19 25.48 9.96 7.66
N ILE A 20 25.80 8.73 7.26
CA ILE A 20 24.88 7.58 7.32
C ILE A 20 25.58 6.52 8.15
N SER A 21 25.40 6.57 9.46
CA SER A 21 25.49 5.41 10.37
C SER A 21 25.23 5.89 11.78
N SER A 22 23.97 5.89 12.16
CA SER A 22 23.50 5.38 13.45
C SER A 22 22.09 5.88 13.68
N ILE A 23 21.30 5.02 14.31
CA ILE A 23 19.98 5.31 14.86
C ILE A 23 18.83 5.14 13.86
N TYR A 24 18.39 3.88 13.74
CA TYR A 24 16.97 3.55 13.57
C TYR A 24 16.65 2.42 14.55
N GLY A 25 15.92 2.78 15.62
CA GLY A 25 15.35 1.83 16.56
C GLY A 25 14.30 1.00 15.83
N SER A 26 14.56 -0.30 15.78
CA SER A 26 13.75 -1.29 15.10
C SER A 26 12.50 -1.63 15.92
N VAL A 27 11.44 -2.05 15.23
CA VAL A 27 10.57 -3.12 15.75
C VAL A 27 11.50 -4.23 16.28
N PRO A 28 11.33 -4.79 17.47
CA PRO A 28 12.09 -5.97 17.86
C PRO A 28 12.05 -6.98 16.70
N ASP A 29 13.22 -7.37 16.20
CA ASP A 29 13.44 -8.36 15.14
C ASP A 29 13.11 -8.00 13.67
N ALA A 30 12.47 -6.87 13.34
CA ALA A 30 12.27 -6.49 11.93
C ALA A 30 13.52 -5.81 11.35
N VAL A 31 14.13 -6.41 10.33
CA VAL A 31 15.38 -5.92 9.74
C VAL A 31 15.17 -5.41 8.31
N PRO A 32 15.58 -4.16 7.99
CA PRO A 32 15.51 -3.66 6.62
C PRO A 32 16.41 -4.44 5.65
N SER A 33 15.93 -4.67 4.42
CA SER A 33 16.72 -5.34 3.36
C SER A 33 18.15 -4.82 3.18
N THR A 34 18.38 -3.52 3.33
CA THR A 34 19.73 -2.90 3.22
C THR A 34 20.70 -3.32 4.31
N MET A 35 20.20 -3.85 5.44
CA MET A 35 20.98 -4.33 6.58
C MET A 35 21.19 -5.85 6.55
N LEU A 36 20.70 -6.53 5.50
CA LEU A 36 20.61 -7.99 5.45
C LEU A 36 21.57 -8.64 4.45
N ASP A 37 22.52 -7.89 3.88
CA ASP A 37 23.53 -8.39 2.92
C ASP A 37 22.93 -9.24 1.79
N GLY A 38 21.78 -8.80 1.25
CA GLY A 38 21.08 -9.50 0.17
C GLY A 38 20.30 -10.76 0.58
N ARG A 39 20.22 -11.08 1.88
CA ARG A 39 19.44 -12.23 2.37
C ARG A 39 17.94 -12.10 2.14
N LEU A 40 17.39 -10.88 2.08
CA LEU A 40 15.99 -10.65 1.71
C LEU A 40 15.88 -10.35 0.22
N VAL A 41 15.26 -11.26 -0.53
CA VAL A 41 15.00 -11.14 -1.96
C VAL A 41 13.51 -10.99 -2.21
N PHE A 42 13.14 -10.02 -3.05
CA PHE A 42 11.77 -9.83 -3.51
C PHE A 42 11.68 -10.12 -5.00
N ASN A 43 10.73 -10.98 -5.39
CA ASN A 43 10.37 -11.23 -6.78
C ASN A 43 9.13 -10.43 -7.13
N GLU A 44 9.30 -9.32 -7.85
CA GLU A 44 8.21 -8.43 -8.25
C GLU A 44 7.13 -9.14 -9.06
N ARG A 45 7.53 -10.01 -10.00
CA ARG A 45 6.61 -10.69 -10.92
C ARG A 45 5.69 -11.69 -10.21
N LYS A 46 6.21 -12.36 -9.18
CA LYS A 46 5.46 -13.33 -8.36
C LYS A 46 4.91 -12.70 -7.07
N HIS A 47 5.23 -11.44 -6.81
CA HIS A 47 4.96 -10.75 -5.55
C HIS A 47 5.35 -11.59 -4.32
N ALA A 48 6.55 -12.19 -4.36
CA ALA A 48 6.99 -13.20 -3.39
C ALA A 48 8.32 -12.81 -2.74
N TYR A 49 8.45 -13.11 -1.46
CA TYR A 49 9.63 -12.80 -0.66
C TYR A 49 10.38 -14.09 -0.30
N LYS A 50 11.70 -14.00 -0.23
CA LYS A 50 12.56 -15.04 0.35
C LYS A 50 13.56 -14.43 1.31
N TYR A 51 13.77 -15.07 2.46
CA TYR A 51 14.80 -14.73 3.41
C TYR A 51 15.79 -15.89 3.56
N SER A 52 17.06 -15.65 3.24
CA SER A 52 18.13 -16.66 3.27
C SER A 52 17.75 -17.94 2.51
N GLY A 53 17.08 -17.78 1.37
CA GLY A 53 16.60 -18.89 0.53
C GLY A 53 15.22 -19.45 0.89
N TYR A 54 14.74 -19.22 2.11
CA TYR A 54 13.43 -19.71 2.57
C TYR A 54 12.29 -18.78 2.14
N PRO A 55 11.14 -19.32 1.69
CA PRO A 55 9.99 -18.51 1.34
C PRO A 55 9.44 -17.79 2.58
N CYS A 56 9.03 -16.53 2.41
CA CYS A 56 8.38 -15.76 3.45
C CYS A 56 6.89 -15.60 3.19
N VAL A 57 6.10 -15.56 4.25
CA VAL A 57 4.70 -15.14 4.21
C VAL A 57 4.66 -13.62 4.08
N SER A 58 3.91 -13.10 3.11
CA SER A 58 3.74 -11.65 3.01
C SER A 58 2.78 -11.15 4.08
N ILE A 59 3.04 -9.97 4.66
CA ILE A 59 2.18 -9.35 5.68
C ILE A 59 0.74 -9.21 5.17
N THR A 60 0.57 -8.79 3.91
CA THR A 60 -0.76 -8.64 3.30
C THR A 60 -1.47 -9.98 3.10
N SER A 61 -0.73 -11.04 2.72
CA SER A 61 -1.28 -12.41 2.64
C SER A 61 -1.67 -12.94 4.01
N TYR A 62 -0.84 -12.70 5.04
CA TYR A 62 -1.14 -13.10 6.41
C TYR A 62 -2.42 -12.42 6.90
N ILE A 63 -2.54 -11.10 6.78
CA ILE A 63 -3.76 -10.36 7.16
C ILE A 63 -4.97 -10.87 6.39
N SER A 64 -4.86 -11.08 5.08
CA SER A 64 -5.96 -11.59 4.27
C SER A 64 -6.45 -12.97 4.74
N SER A 65 -5.57 -13.78 5.36
CA SER A 65 -5.95 -15.09 5.90
C SER A 65 -6.74 -14.99 7.21
N LEU A 66 -6.69 -13.86 7.90
CA LEU A 66 -7.41 -13.62 9.15
C LEU A 66 -8.90 -13.30 8.93
N PHE A 67 -9.35 -13.09 7.70
CA PHE A 67 -10.73 -12.67 7.40
C PHE A 67 -11.42 -13.64 6.43
N PRO A 68 -12.77 -13.69 6.43
CA PRO A 68 -13.53 -14.47 5.47
C PRO A 68 -13.15 -14.13 4.03
N ARG A 69 -13.03 -15.16 3.19
CA ARG A 69 -12.83 -14.95 1.75
C ARG A 69 -14.11 -14.44 1.11
N PHE A 70 -13.95 -13.65 0.06
CA PHE A 70 -15.07 -13.22 -0.77
C PHE A 70 -15.64 -14.43 -1.53
N ASP A 71 -16.86 -14.81 -1.19
CA ASP A 71 -17.60 -15.85 -1.90
C ASP A 71 -18.62 -15.20 -2.85
N ALA A 72 -18.26 -15.18 -4.13
CA ALA A 72 -19.09 -14.59 -5.17
C ALA A 72 -20.42 -15.33 -5.32
N ASN A 73 -20.43 -16.66 -5.20
CA ASN A 73 -21.62 -17.47 -5.38
C ASN A 73 -22.60 -17.24 -4.23
N ALA A 74 -22.12 -17.32 -2.98
CA ALA A 74 -22.96 -17.10 -1.80
C ALA A 74 -23.57 -15.70 -1.78
N ILE A 75 -22.83 -14.67 -2.23
CA ILE A 75 -23.35 -13.30 -2.31
C ILE A 75 -24.40 -13.17 -3.41
N ILE A 76 -24.18 -13.77 -4.58
CA ILE A 76 -25.19 -13.74 -5.65
C ILE A 76 -26.45 -14.45 -5.18
N GLU A 77 -26.34 -15.66 -4.63
CA GLU A 77 -27.46 -16.43 -4.11
C GLU A 77 -28.27 -15.63 -3.07
N ALA A 78 -27.60 -14.90 -2.17
CA ALA A 78 -28.26 -14.13 -1.12
C ALA A 78 -28.95 -12.83 -1.60
N TYR A 79 -28.48 -12.21 -2.69
CA TYR A 79 -28.89 -10.83 -3.04
C TYR A 79 -29.42 -10.65 -4.47
N TYR A 80 -29.27 -11.65 -5.34
CA TYR A 80 -29.57 -11.52 -6.77
C TYR A 80 -31.00 -11.06 -7.04
N ASP A 81 -32.01 -11.74 -6.48
CA ASP A 81 -33.42 -11.41 -6.70
C ASP A 81 -33.74 -9.97 -6.30
N ARG A 82 -33.18 -9.51 -5.17
CA ARG A 82 -33.35 -8.13 -4.72
C ARG A 82 -32.76 -7.13 -5.71
N TRP A 83 -31.59 -7.44 -6.29
CA TRP A 83 -30.98 -6.58 -7.30
C TRP A 83 -31.77 -6.55 -8.61
N GLN A 84 -32.44 -7.64 -8.98
CA GLN A 84 -33.31 -7.67 -10.17
C GLN A 84 -34.67 -7.01 -9.94
N GLN A 85 -35.05 -6.72 -8.69
CA GLN A 85 -36.28 -5.98 -8.36
C GLN A 85 -36.06 -4.47 -8.21
N ASP A 86 -34.81 -4.01 -8.17
CA ASP A 86 -34.44 -2.61 -8.00
C ASP A 86 -33.79 -2.04 -9.27
N PRO A 87 -34.53 -1.26 -10.10
CA PRO A 87 -33.97 -0.62 -11.29
C PRO A 87 -32.78 0.33 -11.03
N ASN A 88 -32.57 0.77 -9.78
CA ASN A 88 -31.42 1.60 -9.41
C ASN A 88 -30.20 0.77 -9.01
N SER A 89 -30.35 -0.55 -8.85
CA SER A 89 -29.23 -1.43 -8.59
C SER A 89 -28.28 -1.44 -9.77
N LYS A 90 -26.98 -1.25 -9.51
CA LYS A 90 -25.93 -1.39 -10.54
C LYS A 90 -25.82 -2.80 -11.14
N TYR A 91 -26.52 -3.78 -10.57
CA TYR A 91 -26.57 -5.15 -11.06
C TYR A 91 -27.91 -5.50 -11.73
N TYR A 92 -28.86 -4.56 -11.79
CA TYR A 92 -30.14 -4.76 -12.43
C TYR A 92 -29.96 -5.13 -13.91
N GLY A 93 -30.64 -6.17 -14.36
CA GLY A 93 -30.57 -6.67 -15.73
C GLY A 93 -29.28 -7.43 -16.08
N LEU A 94 -28.36 -7.61 -15.13
CA LEU A 94 -27.18 -8.45 -15.31
C LEU A 94 -27.41 -9.86 -14.77
N ASP A 95 -26.98 -10.86 -15.52
CA ASP A 95 -26.97 -12.25 -15.05
C ASP A 95 -25.82 -12.50 -14.04
N PRO A 96 -25.85 -13.63 -13.30
CA PRO A 96 -24.82 -13.98 -12.32
C PRO A 96 -23.37 -13.98 -12.86
N GLU A 97 -23.14 -14.46 -14.08
CA GLU A 97 -21.80 -14.55 -14.66
C GLU A 97 -21.29 -13.16 -15.06
N ALA A 98 -22.15 -12.30 -15.58
CA ALA A 98 -21.85 -10.90 -15.84
C ALA A 98 -21.48 -10.14 -14.55
N ILE A 99 -22.18 -10.40 -13.44
CA ILE A 99 -21.86 -9.80 -12.13
C ILE A 99 -20.48 -10.28 -11.63
N LYS A 100 -20.17 -11.58 -11.73
CA LYS A 100 -18.84 -12.12 -11.36
C LYS A 100 -17.73 -11.52 -12.23
N ALA A 101 -17.96 -11.41 -13.54
CA ALA A 101 -17.02 -10.79 -14.47
C ALA A 101 -16.79 -9.31 -14.13
N LEU A 102 -17.85 -8.59 -13.75
CA LEU A 102 -17.77 -7.20 -13.28
C LEU A 102 -16.93 -7.08 -12.00
N TRP A 103 -17.10 -7.96 -11.02
CA TRP A 103 -16.27 -7.98 -9.80
C TRP A 103 -14.81 -8.29 -10.10
N SER A 104 -14.56 -9.31 -10.92
CA SER A 104 -13.20 -9.72 -11.32
C SER A 104 -12.47 -8.61 -12.06
N SER A 105 -13.10 -8.00 -13.08
CA SER A 105 -12.54 -6.89 -13.83
C SER A 105 -12.30 -5.64 -12.97
N SER A 106 -13.22 -5.34 -12.04
CA SER A 106 -13.05 -4.25 -11.07
C SER A 106 -11.86 -4.49 -10.16
N GLY A 107 -11.68 -5.72 -9.66
CA GLY A 107 -10.52 -6.13 -8.87
C GLY A 107 -9.21 -5.99 -9.63
N ALA A 108 -9.15 -6.50 -10.86
CA ALA A 108 -7.97 -6.39 -11.72
C ALA A 108 -7.62 -4.91 -12.03
N LYS A 109 -8.62 -4.08 -12.28
CA LYS A 109 -8.46 -2.63 -12.47
C LYS A 109 -7.91 -1.96 -11.22
N ALA A 110 -8.45 -2.29 -10.04
CA ALA A 110 -8.00 -1.73 -8.76
C ALA A 110 -6.53 -2.07 -8.47
N ILE A 111 -6.13 -3.33 -8.66
CA ILE A 111 -4.74 -3.79 -8.50
C ILE A 111 -3.82 -3.00 -9.45
N ARG A 112 -4.15 -2.94 -10.75
CA ARG A 112 -3.35 -2.21 -11.74
C ARG A 112 -3.18 -0.74 -11.41
N LEU A 113 -4.27 -0.06 -11.04
CA LEU A 113 -4.26 1.36 -10.67
C LEU A 113 -3.49 1.61 -9.37
N GLY A 114 -3.52 0.67 -8.43
CA GLY A 114 -2.66 0.66 -7.25
C GLY A 114 -1.19 0.59 -7.65
N THR A 115 -0.78 -0.42 -8.43
CA THR A 115 0.62 -0.56 -8.89
C THR A 115 1.15 0.69 -9.60
N LEU A 116 0.31 1.33 -10.43
CA LEU A 116 0.67 2.59 -11.09
C LEU A 116 0.91 3.74 -10.09
N LEU A 117 0.08 3.85 -9.06
CA LEU A 117 0.24 4.86 -8.01
C LEU A 117 1.56 4.67 -7.25
N HIS A 118 1.85 3.46 -6.78
CA HIS A 118 3.07 3.19 -6.02
C HIS A 118 4.31 3.46 -6.87
N GLY A 119 4.34 2.97 -8.11
CA GLY A 119 5.46 3.22 -9.03
C GLY A 119 5.68 4.72 -9.31
N PHE A 120 4.60 5.49 -9.45
CA PHE A 120 4.67 6.94 -9.61
C PHE A 120 5.25 7.64 -8.37
N ILE A 121 4.74 7.32 -7.18
CA ILE A 121 5.20 7.94 -5.92
C ILE A 121 6.66 7.53 -5.61
N GLU A 122 7.03 6.27 -5.85
CA GLU A 122 8.41 5.82 -5.70
C GLU A 122 9.34 6.61 -6.63
N ALA A 123 8.99 6.73 -7.92
CA ALA A 123 9.79 7.47 -8.88
C ALA A 123 9.94 8.94 -8.47
N PHE A 124 8.85 9.56 -7.99
CA PHE A 124 8.86 10.92 -7.46
C PHE A 124 9.89 11.09 -6.32
N PHE A 125 9.81 10.26 -5.26
CA PHE A 125 10.75 10.37 -4.14
C PHE A 125 12.19 9.96 -4.48
N ARG A 126 12.40 9.20 -5.55
CA ARG A 126 13.73 8.87 -6.08
C ARG A 126 14.27 9.92 -7.07
N GLY A 127 13.50 10.93 -7.42
CA GLY A 127 13.88 11.92 -8.45
C GLY A 127 14.05 11.29 -9.84
N LYS A 128 13.28 10.25 -10.15
CA LYS A 128 13.29 9.54 -11.44
C LYS A 128 12.05 9.88 -12.25
N SER A 129 12.16 9.79 -13.58
CA SER A 129 10.98 9.78 -14.45
C SER A 129 10.14 8.53 -14.24
N PHE A 130 8.85 8.63 -14.55
CA PHE A 130 7.93 7.48 -14.55
C PHE A 130 7.17 7.44 -15.87
N ASP A 131 7.56 6.54 -16.77
CA ASP A 131 7.05 6.49 -18.14
C ASP A 131 5.54 6.22 -18.22
N LYS A 132 4.96 5.67 -17.16
CA LYS A 132 3.52 5.37 -17.04
C LYS A 132 2.73 6.46 -16.30
N ALA A 133 3.30 7.65 -16.09
CA ALA A 133 2.65 8.74 -15.33
C ALA A 133 1.26 9.09 -15.89
N GLY A 134 1.10 9.14 -17.22
CA GLY A 134 -0.19 9.41 -17.87
C GLY A 134 -1.28 8.34 -17.59
N LEU A 135 -0.92 7.16 -17.06
CA LEU A 135 -1.87 6.10 -16.71
C LEU A 135 -2.32 6.15 -15.24
N VAL A 136 -1.70 6.99 -14.41
CA VAL A 136 -2.02 7.10 -12.97
C VAL A 136 -3.39 7.75 -12.76
N GLY A 137 -3.72 8.72 -13.61
CA GLY A 137 -4.90 9.58 -13.51
C GLY A 137 -4.56 10.92 -12.85
N ASP A 138 -4.94 12.02 -13.49
CA ASP A 138 -4.60 13.38 -13.07
C ASP A 138 -5.15 13.70 -11.67
N ASP A 139 -6.36 13.24 -11.36
CA ASP A 139 -7.00 13.41 -10.05
C ASP A 139 -6.14 12.82 -8.91
N VAL A 140 -5.58 11.63 -9.14
CA VAL A 140 -4.74 10.95 -8.16
C VAL A 140 -3.36 11.58 -8.05
N VAL A 141 -2.79 12.04 -9.16
CA VAL A 141 -1.55 12.84 -9.13
C VAL A 141 -1.76 14.10 -8.30
N GLN A 142 -2.86 14.82 -8.52
CA GLN A 142 -3.19 16.04 -7.77
C GLN A 142 -3.45 15.76 -6.28
N GLN A 143 -4.09 14.63 -5.93
CA GLN A 143 -4.23 14.21 -4.53
C GLN A 143 -2.87 13.99 -3.86
N PHE A 144 -1.93 13.32 -4.55
CA PHE A 144 -0.58 13.12 -4.05
C PHE A 144 0.20 14.43 -3.91
N LEU A 145 0.11 15.35 -4.88
CA LEU A 145 0.78 16.65 -4.81
C LEU A 145 0.25 17.48 -3.63
N LYS A 146 -1.08 17.51 -3.41
CA LYS A 146 -1.67 18.16 -2.23
C LYS A 146 -1.19 17.55 -0.92
N PHE A 147 -1.03 16.22 -0.86
CA PHE A 147 -0.41 15.56 0.28
C PHE A 147 1.03 16.05 0.47
N HIS A 148 1.83 16.08 -0.60
CA HIS A 148 3.22 16.49 -0.54
C HIS A 148 3.38 17.95 -0.11
N ASP A 149 2.53 18.85 -0.61
CA ASP A 149 2.54 20.26 -0.22
C ASP A 149 2.16 20.46 1.25
N ARG A 150 1.28 19.61 1.78
CA ARG A 150 0.79 19.72 3.16
C ARG A 150 1.73 19.10 4.18
N PHE A 151 2.32 17.95 3.87
CA PHE A 151 3.09 17.15 4.83
C PHE A 151 4.58 17.10 4.51
N GLY A 152 4.96 17.42 3.28
CA GLY A 152 6.35 17.63 2.87
C GLY A 152 6.73 19.12 2.88
N PRO A 153 7.91 19.45 2.34
CA PRO A 153 8.96 18.53 1.94
C PRO A 153 9.53 17.76 3.15
N PHE A 154 9.91 16.50 2.92
CA PHE A 154 10.49 15.66 3.96
C PHE A 154 12.02 15.82 3.96
N SER A 155 12.63 15.86 5.15
CA SER A 155 14.10 15.94 5.26
C SER A 155 14.78 14.62 4.89
N LYS A 156 14.11 13.49 5.14
CA LYS A 156 14.57 12.16 4.76
C LYS A 156 13.39 11.23 4.48
N VAL A 157 13.47 10.53 3.35
CA VAL A 157 12.48 9.53 2.93
C VAL A 157 13.14 8.25 2.45
N THR A 158 12.40 7.17 2.54
CA THR A 158 12.76 5.87 1.98
C THR A 158 11.50 5.24 1.38
N PRO A 159 11.32 5.31 0.06
CA PRO A 159 10.19 4.66 -0.60
C PRO A 159 10.44 3.15 -0.79
N GLU A 160 9.34 2.38 -0.87
CA GLU A 160 9.29 0.96 -1.23
C GLU A 160 10.26 0.07 -0.42
N ARG A 161 10.27 0.30 0.89
CA ARG A 161 11.19 -0.36 1.83
C ARG A 161 10.71 -1.76 2.15
N LYS A 162 11.50 -2.76 1.73
CA LYS A 162 11.30 -4.17 2.08
C LYS A 162 11.85 -4.48 3.46
N LEU A 163 11.03 -5.12 4.29
CA LEU A 163 11.29 -5.54 5.67
C LEU A 163 11.02 -7.04 5.82
N VAL A 164 11.68 -7.68 6.78
CA VAL A 164 11.42 -9.07 7.17
C VAL A 164 11.61 -9.23 8.68
N HIS A 165 10.77 -10.07 9.28
CA HIS A 165 10.99 -10.65 10.59
C HIS A 165 11.62 -12.04 10.41
N PRO A 166 12.93 -12.22 10.63
CA PRO A 166 13.65 -13.45 10.29
C PRO A 166 13.06 -14.72 10.91
N SER A 167 12.76 -14.69 12.22
CA SER A 167 12.27 -15.86 12.96
C SER A 167 10.88 -16.33 12.52
N LEU A 168 10.02 -15.41 12.08
CA LEU A 168 8.66 -15.72 11.62
C LEU A 168 8.60 -15.96 10.10
N LEU A 169 9.70 -15.73 9.38
CA LEU A 169 9.72 -15.68 7.92
C LEU A 169 8.56 -14.83 7.36
N MET A 170 8.31 -13.68 7.97
CA MET A 170 7.24 -12.77 7.55
C MET A 170 7.86 -11.51 6.94
N ALA A 171 7.42 -11.11 5.76
CA ALA A 171 7.99 -9.99 5.03
C ALA A 171 6.94 -9.07 4.44
N GLY A 172 7.32 -7.83 4.16
CA GLY A 172 6.45 -6.88 3.48
C GLY A 172 7.22 -5.69 2.94
N THR A 173 6.50 -4.83 2.22
CA THR A 173 7.06 -3.61 1.64
C THR A 173 6.25 -2.42 2.13
N VAL A 174 6.92 -1.51 2.83
CA VAL A 174 6.38 -0.24 3.28
C VAL A 174 6.54 0.78 2.16
N ASP A 175 5.45 1.45 1.78
CA ASP A 175 5.46 2.34 0.63
C ASP A 175 6.34 3.57 0.83
N LEU A 176 6.29 4.18 2.02
CA LEU A 176 7.14 5.30 2.37
C LEU A 176 7.43 5.33 3.88
N ILE A 177 8.72 5.41 4.21
CA ILE A 177 9.17 5.76 5.56
C ILE A 177 9.76 7.17 5.50
N ALA A 178 9.23 8.09 6.29
CA ALA A 178 9.77 9.44 6.46
C ALA A 178 10.26 9.66 7.91
N ASN A 179 11.05 10.70 8.14
CA ASN A 179 11.36 11.13 9.49
C ASN A 179 10.09 11.56 10.25
N GLY A 180 9.99 11.19 11.52
CA GLY A 180 8.89 11.60 12.39
C GLY A 180 9.12 12.98 12.99
N SER A 181 8.14 13.44 13.78
CA SER A 181 8.16 14.75 14.45
C SER A 181 9.07 14.81 15.68
N SER A 182 9.65 13.69 16.11
CA SER A 182 10.50 13.60 17.29
C SER A 182 11.88 13.04 16.93
N PRO A 183 12.93 13.33 17.71
CA PRO A 183 14.23 12.69 17.52
C PRO A 183 14.07 11.17 17.52
N ASN A 184 14.69 10.51 16.54
CA ASN A 184 14.71 9.05 16.38
C ASN A 184 13.34 8.39 16.11
N SER A 185 12.30 9.16 15.75
CA SER A 185 11.04 8.60 15.28
C SER A 185 10.94 8.62 13.75
N VAL A 186 10.10 7.72 13.23
CA VAL A 186 9.75 7.65 11.80
C VAL A 186 8.24 7.65 11.65
N THR A 187 7.77 8.14 10.51
CA THR A 187 6.37 8.02 10.08
C THR A 187 6.30 7.04 8.92
N ILE A 188 5.41 6.06 9.05
CA ILE A 188 5.11 5.10 7.99
C ILE A 188 3.86 5.57 7.26
N TYR A 189 3.96 5.63 5.92
CA TYR A 189 2.82 5.85 5.05
C TYR A 189 2.57 4.60 4.20
N ASP A 190 1.30 4.28 4.02
CA ASP A 190 0.79 3.20 3.19
C ASP A 190 -0.29 3.80 2.28
N TRP A 191 -0.01 3.88 0.99
CA TRP A 191 -0.88 4.50 -0.01
C TRP A 191 -1.98 3.53 -0.40
N LYS A 192 -3.22 4.03 -0.45
CA LYS A 192 -4.37 3.25 -0.89
C LYS A 192 -5.21 4.05 -1.87
N ARG A 193 -5.58 3.40 -2.97
CA ARG A 193 -6.67 3.87 -3.83
C ARG A 193 -7.95 3.21 -3.36
N SER A 194 -8.95 4.01 -3.06
CA SER A 194 -10.26 3.53 -2.65
C SER A 194 -11.35 4.39 -3.29
N SER A 195 -12.41 3.75 -3.77
CA SER A 195 -13.63 4.44 -4.20
C SER A 195 -14.56 4.76 -3.03
N LYS A 196 -14.22 4.32 -1.82
CA LYS A 196 -14.98 4.52 -0.58
C LYS A 196 -14.10 5.21 0.46
N ILE A 197 -14.73 6.01 1.31
CA ILE A 197 -14.05 6.57 2.49
C ILE A 197 -13.59 5.40 3.37
N LEU A 198 -12.33 5.47 3.81
CA LEU A 198 -11.79 4.56 4.82
C LEU A 198 -12.19 5.10 6.19
N SER A 199 -13.03 4.34 6.90
CA SER A 199 -13.55 4.72 8.21
C SER A 199 -13.60 3.50 9.13
N SER A 200 -13.42 3.73 10.43
CA SER A 200 -13.67 2.74 11.48
C SER A 200 -15.13 2.27 11.51
N ASP A 201 -16.04 3.13 11.06
CA ASP A 201 -17.49 2.90 11.08
C ASP A 201 -18.00 2.31 9.76
N ALA A 202 -17.09 1.84 8.89
CA ALA A 202 -17.45 1.24 7.62
C ALA A 202 -18.31 -0.01 7.84
N GLN A 203 -19.37 -0.15 7.04
CA GLN A 203 -20.22 -1.34 7.05
C GLN A 203 -19.40 -2.61 6.76
N PHE A 204 -19.54 -3.60 7.63
CA PHE A 204 -18.82 -4.89 7.58
C PHE A 204 -19.75 -6.10 7.46
N PHE A 205 -21.07 -5.89 7.42
CA PHE A 205 -22.08 -6.94 7.18
C PHE A 205 -22.00 -8.12 8.16
N GLY A 206 -21.68 -7.84 9.43
CA GLY A 206 -21.57 -8.88 10.46
C GLY A 206 -20.35 -9.81 10.30
N LYS A 207 -19.42 -9.49 9.39
CA LYS A 207 -18.20 -10.27 9.18
C LYS A 207 -17.08 -9.77 10.09
N TYR A 208 -16.40 -10.71 10.73
CA TYR A 208 -15.34 -10.44 11.69
C TYR A 208 -14.07 -11.22 11.34
N CYS A 209 -12.97 -10.85 11.98
CA CYS A 209 -11.75 -11.64 11.98
C CYS A 209 -12.02 -13.08 12.49
N LEU A 210 -11.35 -14.05 11.89
CA LEU A 210 -11.46 -15.48 12.19
C LEU A 210 -10.42 -15.94 13.22
N ALA A 211 -9.43 -15.11 13.54
CA ALA A 211 -8.32 -15.49 14.39
C ALA A 211 -8.70 -15.41 15.88
N PRO A 212 -8.36 -16.44 16.68
CA PRO A 212 -8.59 -16.44 18.11
C PRO A 212 -8.03 -15.20 18.82
N GLY A 213 -8.85 -14.55 19.64
CA GLY A 213 -8.51 -13.31 20.36
C GLY A 213 -8.68 -12.02 19.55
N LEU A 214 -8.96 -12.10 18.25
CA LEU A 214 -9.17 -10.96 17.36
C LEU A 214 -10.58 -10.90 16.77
N GLU A 215 -11.49 -11.78 17.18
CA GLU A 215 -12.84 -11.95 16.62
C GLU A 215 -13.73 -10.71 16.79
N HIS A 216 -13.34 -9.78 17.65
CA HIS A 216 -14.00 -8.49 17.81
C HIS A 216 -13.69 -7.50 16.68
N LEU A 217 -12.70 -7.78 15.82
CA LEU A 217 -12.27 -6.89 14.75
C LEU A 217 -13.16 -7.06 13.50
N PRO A 218 -13.80 -5.99 13.00
CA PRO A 218 -14.70 -6.09 11.86
C PRO A 218 -13.94 -6.26 10.55
N ASP A 219 -14.50 -7.03 9.61
CA ASP A 219 -13.95 -7.24 8.26
C ASP A 219 -14.16 -6.00 7.37
N THR A 220 -13.28 -5.01 7.55
CA THR A 220 -13.26 -3.78 6.75
C THR A 220 -11.89 -3.52 6.17
N SER A 221 -11.82 -2.71 5.11
CA SER A 221 -10.54 -2.20 4.59
C SER A 221 -9.79 -1.39 5.65
N PHE A 222 -10.50 -0.61 6.47
CA PHE A 222 -9.89 0.15 7.57
C PHE A 222 -9.16 -0.77 8.54
N THR A 223 -9.85 -1.78 9.08
CA THR A 223 -9.27 -2.77 10.00
C THR A 223 -8.05 -3.45 9.39
N LYS A 224 -8.16 -3.93 8.15
CA LYS A 224 -7.06 -4.62 7.46
C LYS A 224 -5.83 -3.73 7.29
N TYR A 225 -6.02 -2.46 6.90
CA TYR A 225 -4.91 -1.52 6.75
C TYR A 225 -4.31 -1.11 8.10
N THR A 226 -5.14 -0.97 9.13
CA THR A 226 -4.66 -0.74 10.51
C THR A 226 -3.81 -1.92 11.01
N LEU A 227 -4.24 -3.16 10.78
CA LEU A 227 -3.44 -4.35 11.10
C LEU A 227 -2.13 -4.37 10.31
N GLN A 228 -2.15 -3.99 9.03
CA GLN A 228 -0.95 -3.91 8.19
C GLN A 228 0.07 -2.92 8.75
N LEU A 229 -0.37 -1.72 9.10
CA LEU A 229 0.49 -0.71 9.71
C LEU A 229 1.02 -1.14 11.08
N ASN A 230 0.22 -1.84 11.89
CA ASN A 230 0.67 -2.38 13.18
C ASN A 230 1.68 -3.51 13.04
N LEU A 231 1.62 -4.32 11.98
CA LEU A 231 2.63 -5.35 11.70
C LEU A 231 3.93 -4.78 11.09
N TYR A 232 3.85 -3.61 10.45
CA TYR A 232 5.03 -2.89 9.99
C TYR A 232 5.75 -2.14 11.11
N LYS A 233 5.00 -1.68 12.11
CA LYS A 233 5.49 -1.07 13.34
C LYS A 233 6.12 -2.10 14.27
#